data_AF-A0A8D8Q1Q6-F1
#
_entry.id   AF-A0A8D8Q1Q6-F1
#
_cell.length_a   1.000
_cell.length_b   1.000
_cell.length_c   1.000
_cell.angle_alpha   90.00
_cell.angle_beta   90.00
_cell.angle_gamma   90.00
#
_symmetry.space_group_name_H-M   'P 1'
#
loop_
_entity.id
_entity.type
_entity.pdbx_description
1 polymer ?
#
loop_
_entity_poly.entity_id
_entity_poly.type
_entity_poly.pdbx_seq_one_letter_code
_entity_poly.pdbx_strand_id
1 'polypeptide(L)'
;MVESTLSQVITASVFCSPIIELYQTSGLTKEWLHGKLAQPYLKFHSKFTKDPNAPNNVRFEDSMRCQSRKDIVANFQSLVNKLPKFELRDGLLSVAKCPENRIRMRNNFVRSYACMCIAQYTLGIGDRHLENTLVCTTSGDCVGIDFGYSFGVATQLLSIPELVPFRLTPHILAINEPYATGGLFRESMIRMLSCLRMHSDVILCALQVFIREP
;
A
#
# COMPACT_ATOMS: atom_id res chain seq x y z
N MET A 1 -10.85 6.83 -25.18
CA MET A 1 -10.84 5.56 -24.40
C MET A 1 -9.97 5.64 -23.14
N VAL A 2 -8.83 6.35 -23.14
CA VAL A 2 -8.01 6.61 -21.93
C VAL A 2 -8.66 7.66 -21.02
N GLU A 3 -9.18 8.74 -21.60
CA GLU A 3 -9.95 9.78 -20.87
C GLU A 3 -11.19 9.22 -20.18
N SER A 4 -11.91 8.27 -20.82
CA SER A 4 -13.07 7.64 -20.19
C SER A 4 -12.68 6.75 -19.01
N THR A 5 -11.47 6.22 -18.98
CA THR A 5 -11.00 5.36 -17.88
C THR A 5 -10.47 6.19 -16.71
N LEU A 6 -9.73 7.27 -16.99
CA LEU A 6 -9.30 8.25 -15.98
C LEU A 6 -10.49 9.02 -15.40
N SER A 7 -11.43 9.46 -16.25
CA SER A 7 -12.68 10.05 -15.79
C SER A 7 -13.51 9.03 -15.01
N GLN A 8 -13.63 7.76 -15.42
CA GLN A 8 -14.34 6.77 -14.61
C GLN A 8 -13.68 6.49 -13.25
N VAL A 9 -12.34 6.46 -13.17
CA VAL A 9 -11.64 6.27 -11.89
C VAL A 9 -11.79 7.50 -10.99
N ILE A 10 -11.66 8.72 -11.53
CA ILE A 10 -11.83 9.97 -10.78
C ILE A 10 -13.30 10.17 -10.38
N THR A 11 -14.25 9.92 -11.28
CA THR A 11 -15.70 10.11 -11.03
C THR A 11 -16.28 9.01 -10.11
N ALA A 12 -15.81 7.76 -10.19
CA ALA A 12 -16.20 6.72 -9.23
C ALA A 12 -15.66 6.97 -7.81
N SER A 13 -14.58 7.75 -7.68
CA SER A 13 -14.00 8.12 -6.38
C SER A 13 -14.81 9.21 -5.64
N VAL A 14 -15.74 9.90 -6.33
CA VAL A 14 -16.44 11.08 -5.78
C VAL A 14 -17.91 10.80 -5.39
N PHE A 15 -18.51 9.67 -5.81
CA PHE A 15 -19.94 9.42 -5.56
C PHE A 15 -20.30 8.02 -5.04
N CYS A 16 -20.80 8.00 -3.80
CA CYS A 16 -21.77 7.07 -3.19
C CYS A 16 -21.62 5.56 -3.45
N SER A 17 -20.91 4.88 -2.56
CA SER A 17 -21.08 3.45 -2.21
C SER A 17 -20.39 3.18 -0.87
N PRO A 18 -20.70 2.10 -0.12
CA PRO A 18 -20.00 1.81 1.13
C PRO A 18 -18.51 1.60 0.88
N ILE A 19 -17.71 2.52 1.43
CA ILE A 19 -16.25 2.50 1.38
C ILE A 19 -15.73 1.96 2.72
N ILE A 20 -14.79 1.02 2.67
CA ILE A 20 -14.12 0.47 3.86
C ILE A 20 -12.61 0.51 3.70
N GLU A 21 -11.89 0.49 4.82
CA GLU A 21 -10.43 0.40 4.79
C GLU A 21 -10.01 -0.97 4.26
N LEU A 22 -8.95 -1.01 3.45
CA LEU A 22 -8.50 -2.23 2.78
C LEU A 22 -8.26 -3.38 3.78
N TYR A 23 -7.70 -3.11 4.96
CA TYR A 23 -7.46 -4.18 5.94
C TYR A 23 -8.75 -4.76 6.53
N GLN A 24 -9.81 -3.96 6.65
CA GLN A 24 -11.11 -4.41 7.17
C GLN A 24 -11.75 -5.44 6.24
N THR A 25 -11.40 -5.44 4.95
CA THR A 25 -11.85 -6.48 4.00
C THR A 25 -11.40 -7.88 4.42
N SER A 26 -10.23 -8.01 5.04
CA SER A 26 -9.62 -9.31 5.38
C SER A 26 -10.17 -9.97 6.64
N GLY A 27 -10.99 -9.26 7.43
CA GLY A 27 -11.45 -9.77 8.74
C GLY A 27 -10.33 -9.92 9.80
N LEU A 28 -9.08 -9.58 9.48
CA LEU A 28 -7.96 -9.58 10.42
C LEU A 28 -8.04 -8.34 11.32
N THR A 29 -8.28 -8.53 12.62
CA THR A 29 -8.33 -7.41 13.57
C THR A 29 -6.94 -6.89 13.91
N LYS A 30 -6.86 -5.62 14.35
CA LYS A 30 -5.59 -5.00 14.75
C LYS A 30 -4.94 -5.76 15.91
N GLU A 31 -5.74 -6.27 16.85
CA GLU A 31 -5.26 -7.05 17.99
C GLU A 31 -4.62 -8.37 17.53
N TRP A 32 -5.24 -9.04 16.56
CA TRP A 32 -4.72 -10.27 15.99
C TRP A 32 -3.38 -10.03 15.28
N LEU A 33 -3.30 -8.99 14.46
CA LEU A 33 -2.06 -8.60 13.77
C LEU A 33 -0.96 -8.21 14.77
N HIS A 34 -1.31 -7.47 15.83
CA HIS A 34 -0.35 -7.07 16.87
C HIS A 34 0.22 -8.31 17.59
N GLY A 35 -0.63 -9.26 17.98
CA GLY A 35 -0.18 -10.49 18.63
C GLY A 35 0.72 -11.35 17.74
N LYS A 36 0.46 -11.42 16.43
CA LYS A 36 1.21 -12.26 15.48
C LYS A 36 2.46 -11.59 14.89
N LEU A 37 2.48 -10.26 14.77
CA LEU A 37 3.57 -9.52 14.12
C LEU A 37 4.38 -8.68 15.11
N ALA A 38 3.74 -7.93 16.01
CA ALA A 38 4.44 -7.02 16.92
C ALA A 38 5.25 -7.79 17.97
N GLN A 39 4.70 -8.87 18.54
CA GLN A 39 5.42 -9.68 19.54
C GLN A 39 6.70 -10.32 18.98
N PRO A 40 6.68 -10.99 17.80
CA PRO A 40 7.91 -11.47 17.17
C PRO A 40 8.87 -10.36 16.74
N TYR A 41 8.36 -9.21 16.30
CA TYR A 41 9.18 -8.04 15.96
C TYR A 41 9.92 -7.54 17.21
N LEU A 42 9.22 -7.33 18.32
CA LEU A 42 9.81 -6.94 19.60
C LEU A 42 10.82 -7.98 20.10
N LYS A 43 10.50 -9.27 19.99
CA LYS A 43 11.43 -10.36 20.34
C LYS A 43 12.66 -10.40 19.44
N PHE A 44 12.54 -10.03 18.17
CA PHE A 44 13.68 -9.88 17.27
C PHE A 44 14.54 -8.71 17.75
N HIS A 45 13.95 -7.53 17.98
CA HIS A 45 14.65 -6.33 18.45
C HIS A 45 15.28 -6.48 19.85
N SER A 46 14.64 -7.20 20.78
CA SER A 46 15.12 -7.40 22.15
C SER A 46 16.34 -8.32 22.25
N LYS A 47 16.65 -9.11 21.22
CA LYS A 47 17.93 -9.85 21.15
C LYS A 47 19.13 -8.91 21.02
N PHE A 48 18.89 -7.63 20.74
CA PHE A 48 19.93 -6.66 20.40
C PHE A 48 20.10 -5.57 21.45
N THR A 49 19.21 -5.47 22.44
CA THR A 49 19.54 -4.85 23.73
C THR A 49 20.53 -5.75 24.46
N LYS A 50 21.83 -5.50 24.29
CA LYS A 50 22.86 -6.10 25.16
C LYS A 50 22.90 -5.48 26.56
N ASP A 51 22.11 -4.43 26.79
CA ASP A 51 22.04 -3.69 28.05
C ASP A 51 20.75 -4.05 28.82
N PRO A 52 20.84 -4.63 30.03
CA PRO A 52 19.69 -4.94 30.87
C PRO A 52 18.95 -3.69 31.40
N ASN A 53 19.51 -2.48 31.26
CA ASN A 53 18.90 -1.21 31.67
C ASN A 53 18.42 -0.34 30.49
N ALA A 54 18.56 -0.81 29.24
CA ALA A 54 18.06 -0.05 28.10
C ALA A 54 16.52 0.03 28.16
N PRO A 55 15.92 1.21 27.90
CA PRO A 55 14.47 1.30 27.75
C PRO A 55 14.01 0.31 26.68
N ASN A 56 12.82 -0.28 26.85
CA ASN A 56 12.24 -1.32 25.97
C ASN A 56 12.17 -0.97 24.47
N ASN A 57 12.58 0.24 24.06
CA ASN A 57 12.70 0.67 22.68
C ASN A 57 14.17 0.80 22.25
N VAL A 58 14.68 -0.24 21.59
CA VAL A 58 15.90 -0.13 20.76
C VAL A 58 15.60 0.82 19.60
N ARG A 59 16.43 1.84 19.39
CA ARG A 59 16.32 2.68 18.19
C ARG A 59 16.53 1.82 16.94
N PHE A 60 15.70 2.02 15.92
CA PHE A 60 15.74 1.24 14.68
C PHE A 60 17.15 1.19 14.07
N GLU A 61 17.85 2.32 14.06
CA GLU A 61 19.21 2.46 13.54
C GLU A 61 20.21 1.52 14.23
N ASP A 62 20.16 1.43 15.55
CA ASP A 62 21.09 0.61 16.35
C ASP A 62 20.85 -0.88 16.10
N SER A 63 19.58 -1.28 15.95
CA SER A 63 19.22 -2.65 15.59
C SER A 63 19.67 -3.03 14.19
N MET A 64 19.60 -2.10 13.22
CA MET A 64 19.92 -2.39 11.81
C MET A 64 21.42 -2.38 11.52
N ARG A 65 22.22 -1.61 12.26
CA ARG A 65 23.69 -1.58 12.13
C ARG A 65 24.36 -2.93 12.47
N CYS A 66 23.72 -3.74 13.30
CA CYS A 66 24.31 -4.96 13.83
C CYS A 66 23.98 -6.23 13.03
N GLN A 67 23.27 -6.13 11.90
CA GLN A 67 22.65 -7.28 11.24
C GLN A 67 23.16 -7.54 9.82
N SER A 68 23.21 -8.82 9.45
CA SER A 68 23.41 -9.22 8.06
C SER A 68 22.09 -9.16 7.29
N ARG A 69 22.16 -8.79 6.01
CA ARG A 69 20.99 -8.81 5.12
C ARG A 69 20.26 -10.15 5.12
N LYS A 70 21.00 -11.27 5.27
CA LYS A 70 20.45 -12.62 5.25
C LYS A 70 19.52 -12.86 6.44
N ASP A 71 19.93 -12.44 7.63
CA ASP A 71 19.15 -12.65 8.86
C ASP A 71 17.86 -11.82 8.86
N ILE A 72 17.94 -10.57 8.39
CA ILE A 72 16.78 -9.68 8.25
C ILE A 72 15.77 -10.29 7.27
N VAL A 73 16.22 -10.74 6.10
CA VAL A 73 15.35 -11.34 5.08
C VAL A 73 14.72 -12.64 5.60
N ALA A 74 15.50 -13.49 6.29
CA ALA A 74 14.99 -14.73 6.87
C ALA A 74 13.92 -14.47 7.95
N ASN A 75 14.15 -13.49 8.83
CA ASN A 75 13.17 -13.09 9.83
C ASN A 75 11.89 -12.53 9.17
N PHE A 76 12.05 -11.66 8.17
CA PHE A 76 10.91 -11.12 7.41
C PHE A 76 10.08 -12.23 6.76
N GLN A 77 10.73 -13.17 6.07
CA GLN A 77 10.05 -14.32 5.45
C GLN A 77 9.34 -15.20 6.49
N SER A 78 9.96 -15.46 7.64
CA SER A 78 9.34 -16.21 8.74
C SER A 78 8.06 -15.56 9.25
N LEU A 79 8.00 -14.23 9.28
CA LEU A 79 6.81 -13.48 9.69
C LEU A 79 5.73 -13.48 8.61
N VAL A 80 6.10 -13.22 7.36
CA VAL A 80 5.16 -13.26 6.23
C VAL A 80 4.50 -14.63 6.10
N ASN A 81 5.25 -15.71 6.29
CA ASN A 81 4.74 -17.08 6.19
C ASN A 81 3.75 -17.46 7.31
N LYS A 82 3.69 -16.69 8.41
CA LYS A 82 2.68 -16.89 9.46
C LYS A 82 1.34 -16.26 9.12
N LEU A 83 1.32 -15.37 8.12
CA LEU A 83 0.11 -14.68 7.71
C LEU A 83 -0.63 -15.49 6.64
N PRO A 84 -1.96 -15.55 6.69
CA PRO A 84 -2.76 -16.21 5.65
C PRO A 84 -2.62 -15.47 4.32
N LYS A 85 -1.94 -16.10 3.34
CA LYS A 85 -1.57 -15.50 2.05
C LYS A 85 -2.75 -14.85 1.31
N PHE A 86 -3.92 -15.49 1.32
CA PHE A 86 -5.06 -15.11 0.50
C PHE A 86 -6.14 -14.34 1.26
N GLU A 87 -5.97 -14.06 2.55
CA GLU A 87 -7.02 -13.48 3.39
C GLU A 87 -7.54 -12.16 2.83
N LEU A 88 -6.63 -11.30 2.37
CA LEU A 88 -7.00 -10.02 1.77
C LEU A 88 -7.78 -10.20 0.46
N ARG A 89 -7.37 -11.17 -0.37
CA ARG A 89 -8.06 -11.49 -1.62
C ARG A 89 -9.44 -12.05 -1.35
N ASP A 90 -9.54 -13.02 -0.47
CA ASP A 90 -10.78 -13.74 -0.22
C ASP A 90 -11.76 -12.84 0.51
N GLY A 91 -11.28 -12.00 1.43
CA GLY A 91 -12.02 -10.91 2.05
C GLY A 91 -12.58 -9.90 1.04
N LEU A 92 -11.74 -9.31 0.20
CA LEU A 92 -12.15 -8.39 -0.87
C LEU A 92 -13.21 -9.00 -1.81
N LEU A 93 -13.02 -10.26 -2.16
CA LEU A 93 -13.87 -10.95 -3.13
C LEU A 93 -15.09 -11.63 -2.52
N SER A 94 -15.19 -11.71 -1.19
CA SER A 94 -16.32 -12.31 -0.47
C SER A 94 -17.64 -11.55 -0.68
N VAL A 95 -17.55 -10.24 -0.93
CA VAL A 95 -18.70 -9.36 -1.17
C VAL A 95 -19.31 -9.57 -2.57
N ALA A 96 -18.59 -10.25 -3.47
CA ALA A 96 -19.06 -10.46 -4.83
C ALA A 96 -20.22 -11.46 -4.87
N LYS A 97 -21.37 -11.02 -5.40
CA LYS A 97 -22.60 -11.84 -5.51
C LYS A 97 -22.53 -12.95 -6.55
N CYS A 98 -21.66 -12.83 -7.55
CA CYS A 98 -21.51 -13.80 -8.64
C CYS A 98 -20.06 -13.83 -9.19
N PRO A 99 -19.67 -14.89 -9.92
CA PRO A 99 -18.31 -15.05 -10.46
C PRO A 99 -17.87 -13.90 -11.38
N GLU A 100 -18.77 -13.36 -12.19
CA GLU A 100 -18.51 -12.25 -13.10
C GLU A 100 -18.19 -10.99 -12.30
N ASN A 101 -18.95 -10.73 -11.23
CA ASN A 101 -18.67 -9.60 -10.33
C ASN A 101 -17.34 -9.79 -9.61
N ARG A 102 -16.98 -11.03 -9.23
CA ARG A 102 -15.70 -11.33 -8.60
C ARG A 102 -14.51 -10.99 -9.51
N ILE A 103 -14.60 -11.36 -10.79
CA ILE A 103 -13.57 -11.02 -11.80
C ILE A 103 -13.50 -9.50 -12.00
N ARG A 104 -14.66 -8.83 -12.10
CA ARG A 104 -14.74 -7.38 -12.27
C ARG A 104 -14.12 -6.63 -11.09
N MET A 105 -14.51 -6.98 -9.86
CA MET A 105 -13.98 -6.36 -8.64
C MET A 105 -12.47 -6.55 -8.52
N ARG A 106 -11.96 -7.76 -8.80
CA ARG A 106 -10.51 -8.03 -8.82
C ARG A 106 -9.79 -7.13 -9.82
N ASN A 107 -10.31 -7.04 -11.04
CA ASN A 107 -9.67 -6.25 -12.10
C ASN A 107 -9.71 -4.74 -11.79
N ASN A 108 -10.83 -4.26 -11.24
CA ASN A 108 -10.99 -2.88 -10.81
C ASN A 108 -10.02 -2.53 -9.69
N PHE A 109 -9.89 -3.39 -8.68
CA PHE A 109 -8.91 -3.23 -7.61
C PHE A 109 -7.48 -3.16 -8.16
N VAL A 110 -7.08 -4.15 -8.95
CA VAL A 110 -5.72 -4.24 -9.52
C VAL A 110 -5.39 -3.01 -10.35
N ARG A 111 -6.32 -2.54 -11.19
CA ARG A 111 -6.13 -1.37 -12.04
C ARG A 111 -6.04 -0.08 -11.23
N SER A 112 -7.01 0.17 -10.35
CA SER A 112 -7.03 1.37 -9.51
C SER A 112 -5.81 1.44 -8.58
N TYR A 113 -5.41 0.31 -7.99
CA TYR A 113 -4.25 0.22 -7.11
C TYR A 113 -2.95 0.50 -7.87
N ALA A 114 -2.77 -0.11 -9.04
CA ALA A 114 -1.61 0.14 -9.89
C ALA A 114 -1.49 1.61 -10.31
N CYS A 115 -2.59 2.24 -10.71
CA CYS A 115 -2.61 3.66 -11.04
C CYS A 115 -2.27 4.53 -9.82
N MET A 116 -2.86 4.23 -8.66
CA MET A 116 -2.61 4.91 -7.40
C MET A 116 -1.14 4.85 -7.00
N CYS A 117 -0.50 3.68 -7.07
CA CYS A 117 0.92 3.52 -6.73
C CYS A 117 1.83 4.42 -7.58
N ILE A 118 1.56 4.52 -8.88
CA ILE A 118 2.38 5.34 -9.79
C ILE A 118 2.11 6.84 -9.58
N ALA A 119 0.86 7.23 -9.33
CA ALA A 119 0.54 8.61 -8.98
C ALA A 119 1.23 9.03 -7.68
N GLN A 120 1.14 8.20 -6.64
CA GLN A 120 1.77 8.44 -5.34
C GLN A 120 3.29 8.53 -5.43
N TYR A 121 3.90 7.62 -6.19
CA TYR A 121 5.34 7.68 -6.46
C TYR A 121 5.75 8.97 -7.15
N THR A 122 4.98 9.40 -8.16
CA THR A 122 5.27 10.63 -8.92
C THR A 122 5.16 11.89 -8.05
N LEU A 123 4.22 11.92 -7.10
CA LEU A 123 4.00 13.03 -6.18
C LEU A 123 4.86 12.95 -4.90
N GLY A 124 5.59 11.84 -4.69
CA GLY A 124 6.36 11.61 -3.48
C GLY A 124 5.50 11.49 -2.22
N ILE A 125 4.28 10.96 -2.33
CA ILE A 125 3.38 10.76 -1.20
C ILE A 125 3.86 9.56 -0.37
N GLY A 126 4.21 9.82 0.89
CA GLY A 126 4.55 8.79 1.88
C GLY A 126 3.40 8.48 2.85
N ASP A 127 3.75 7.81 3.95
CA ASP A 127 2.87 7.36 5.04
C ASP A 127 1.72 6.46 4.56
N ARG A 128 2.06 5.47 3.74
CA ARG A 128 1.08 4.59 3.08
C ARG A 128 0.81 3.35 3.92
N HIS A 129 0.23 3.55 5.10
CA HIS A 129 -0.30 2.46 5.92
C HIS A 129 -1.69 1.99 5.42
N LEU A 130 -2.20 0.90 6.01
CA LEU A 130 -3.38 0.20 5.51
C LEU A 130 -4.69 1.01 5.65
N GLU A 131 -4.76 1.94 6.58
CA GLU A 131 -5.93 2.83 6.80
C GLU A 131 -6.02 3.88 5.69
N ASN A 132 -4.88 4.26 5.10
CA ASN A 132 -4.83 5.26 4.04
C ASN A 132 -5.24 4.70 2.66
N THR A 133 -5.63 3.43 2.58
CA THR A 133 -6.16 2.82 1.35
C THR A 133 -7.59 2.36 1.60
N LEU A 134 -8.51 3.06 0.95
CA LEU A 134 -9.93 2.75 0.98
C LEU A 134 -10.32 1.90 -0.24
N VAL A 135 -11.33 1.06 -0.08
CA VAL A 135 -11.88 0.22 -1.15
C VAL A 135 -13.39 0.37 -1.21
N CYS A 136 -13.90 0.55 -2.43
CA CYS A 136 -15.31 0.52 -2.74
C CYS A 136 -15.80 -0.93 -2.76
N THR A 137 -16.69 -1.30 -1.84
CA THR A 137 -17.19 -2.69 -1.73
C THR A 137 -18.15 -3.08 -2.86
N THR A 138 -18.68 -2.11 -3.62
CA THR A 138 -19.59 -2.36 -4.75
C THR A 138 -18.83 -2.56 -6.07
N SER A 139 -17.83 -1.73 -6.34
CA SER A 139 -17.07 -1.76 -7.60
C SER A 139 -15.73 -2.50 -7.49
N GLY A 140 -15.13 -2.57 -6.29
CA GLY A 140 -13.78 -3.07 -6.06
C GLY A 140 -12.68 -2.05 -6.32
N ASP A 141 -12.99 -0.81 -6.72
CA ASP A 141 -11.97 0.22 -6.91
C ASP A 141 -11.37 0.66 -5.57
N CYS A 142 -10.09 1.01 -5.57
CA CYS A 142 -9.42 1.55 -4.40
C CYS A 142 -9.01 3.01 -4.59
N VAL A 143 -8.97 3.74 -3.48
CA VAL A 143 -8.58 5.15 -3.43
C VAL A 143 -7.65 5.38 -2.26
N GLY A 144 -6.61 6.18 -2.49
CA GLY A 144 -5.73 6.63 -1.43
C GLY A 144 -6.33 7.86 -0.75
N ILE A 145 -6.44 7.81 0.57
CA ILE A 145 -6.74 8.98 1.39
C ILE A 145 -5.49 9.42 2.13
N ASP A 146 -5.56 10.62 2.70
CA ASP A 146 -4.52 11.28 3.47
C ASP A 146 -3.22 11.55 2.66
N PHE A 147 -3.00 12.83 2.38
CA PHE A 147 -1.86 13.35 1.62
C PHE A 147 -0.97 14.26 2.47
N GLY A 148 -1.08 14.17 3.81
CA GLY A 148 -0.34 15.02 4.75
C GLY A 148 1.18 14.95 4.59
N TYR A 149 1.71 13.81 4.13
CA TYR A 149 3.14 13.63 3.82
C TYR A 149 3.41 13.57 2.32
N SER A 150 3.17 14.67 1.62
CA SER A 150 3.49 14.83 0.19
C SER A 150 4.95 15.28 -0.02
N PHE A 151 5.45 15.16 -1.27
CA PHE A 151 6.78 15.65 -1.69
C PHE A 151 7.99 15.08 -0.93
N GLY A 152 7.93 13.82 -0.48
CA GLY A 152 9.06 13.13 0.15
C GLY A 152 9.34 13.55 1.59
N VAL A 153 8.44 14.32 2.21
CA VAL A 153 8.55 14.75 3.61
C VAL A 153 8.57 13.56 4.57
N ALA A 154 7.83 12.48 4.26
CA ALA A 154 7.86 11.23 5.04
C ALA A 154 9.27 10.63 5.14
N THR A 155 10.09 10.72 4.09
CA THR A 155 11.43 10.14 4.06
C THR A 155 12.44 10.92 4.91
N GLN A 156 12.17 12.21 5.15
CA GLN A 156 13.07 13.11 5.86
C GLN A 156 12.66 13.36 7.31
N LEU A 157 11.37 13.33 7.63
CA LEU A 157 10.86 13.70 8.96
C LEU A 157 10.50 12.50 9.85
N LEU A 158 10.28 11.30 9.30
CA LEU A 158 9.93 10.15 10.12
C LEU A 158 11.16 9.56 10.83
N SER A 159 11.01 9.22 12.11
CA SER A 159 12.03 8.53 12.92
C SER A 159 12.48 7.18 12.34
N ILE A 160 11.64 6.57 11.50
CA ILE A 160 11.97 5.41 10.67
C ILE A 160 11.61 5.79 9.23
N PRO A 161 12.57 5.95 8.33
CA PRO A 161 12.29 6.45 6.99
C PRO A 161 11.55 5.40 6.15
N GLU A 162 10.52 5.84 5.43
CA GLU A 162 9.87 5.01 4.41
C GLU A 162 10.74 4.93 3.15
N LEU A 163 11.51 3.85 3.01
CA LEU A 163 12.44 3.66 1.88
C LEU A 163 11.78 3.08 0.63
N VAL A 164 10.50 2.71 0.69
CA VAL A 164 9.77 2.08 -0.41
C VAL A 164 8.96 3.12 -1.19
N PRO A 165 8.95 3.07 -2.54
CA PRO A 165 8.26 4.09 -3.35
C PRO A 165 6.74 4.01 -3.26
N PHE A 166 6.21 2.84 -2.95
CA PHE A 166 4.79 2.58 -2.71
C PHE A 166 4.66 1.23 -2.00
N ARG A 167 3.50 0.99 -1.39
CA ARG A 167 3.20 -0.27 -0.70
C ARG A 167 2.93 -1.39 -1.71
N LEU A 168 3.80 -2.39 -1.80
CA LEU A 168 3.55 -3.60 -2.60
C LEU A 168 3.90 -4.83 -1.79
N THR A 169 2.93 -5.35 -1.05
CA THR A 169 3.11 -6.50 -0.15
C THR A 169 2.67 -7.81 -0.81
N PRO A 170 3.11 -8.97 -0.30
CA PRO A 170 2.65 -10.27 -0.79
C PRO A 170 1.13 -10.45 -0.78
N HIS A 171 0.42 -9.86 0.19
CA HIS A 171 -1.04 -9.94 0.28
C HIS A 171 -1.74 -9.14 -0.83
N ILE A 172 -1.19 -7.99 -1.22
CA ILE A 172 -1.68 -7.21 -2.36
C ILE A 172 -1.44 -7.99 -3.66
N LEU A 173 -0.24 -8.56 -3.82
CA LEU A 173 0.09 -9.39 -4.99
C LEU A 173 -0.77 -10.64 -5.08
N ALA A 174 -1.18 -11.22 -3.95
CA ALA A 174 -2.08 -12.36 -3.89
C ALA A 174 -3.44 -12.09 -4.55
N ILE A 175 -3.90 -10.83 -4.57
CA ILE A 175 -5.15 -10.43 -5.24
C ILE A 175 -5.04 -10.62 -6.76
N ASN A 176 -3.87 -10.36 -7.34
CA ASN A 176 -3.62 -10.49 -8.77
C ASN A 176 -3.10 -11.89 -9.17
N GLU A 177 -3.05 -12.85 -8.25
CA GLU A 177 -2.65 -14.21 -8.63
C GLU A 177 -3.62 -14.83 -9.66
N PRO A 178 -3.09 -15.60 -10.62
CA PRO A 178 -1.72 -16.14 -10.69
C PRO A 178 -0.66 -15.20 -11.28
N TYR A 179 -1.02 -14.00 -11.73
CA TYR A 179 -0.11 -13.10 -12.45
C TYR A 179 0.89 -12.34 -11.56
N ALA A 180 0.65 -12.28 -10.24
CA ALA A 180 1.47 -11.57 -9.26
C ALA A 180 1.75 -10.11 -9.68
N THR A 181 2.97 -9.78 -10.10
CA THR A 181 3.33 -8.42 -10.59
C THR A 181 3.01 -8.21 -12.07
N GLY A 182 2.77 -9.28 -12.83
CA GLY A 182 2.49 -9.25 -14.26
C GLY A 182 1.02 -8.97 -14.62
N GLY A 183 0.72 -9.06 -15.91
CA GLY A 183 -0.63 -8.87 -16.43
C GLY A 183 -1.15 -7.45 -16.20
N LEU A 184 -2.41 -7.35 -15.77
CA LEU A 184 -3.11 -6.08 -15.63
C LEU A 184 -2.39 -5.09 -14.71
N PHE A 185 -1.70 -5.57 -13.67
CA PHE A 185 -0.98 -4.73 -12.72
C PHE A 185 0.16 -3.95 -13.42
N ARG A 186 1.09 -4.67 -14.05
CA ARG A 186 2.22 -4.07 -14.80
C ARG A 186 1.74 -3.17 -15.93
N GLU A 187 0.76 -3.62 -16.71
CA GLU A 187 0.27 -2.85 -17.85
C GLU A 187 -0.42 -1.55 -17.41
N SER A 188 -1.17 -1.58 -16.31
CA SER A 188 -1.77 -0.38 -15.73
C SER A 188 -0.70 0.60 -15.23
N MET A 189 0.36 0.09 -14.58
CA MET A 189 1.47 0.92 -14.12
C MET A 189 2.21 1.62 -15.27
N ILE A 190 2.55 0.87 -16.33
CA ILE A 190 3.26 1.41 -17.50
C ILE A 190 2.40 2.48 -18.19
N ARG A 191 1.10 2.20 -18.38
CA ARG A 191 0.17 3.15 -19.00
C ARG A 191 0.00 4.41 -18.17
N MET A 192 -0.14 4.26 -16.85
CA MET A 192 -0.25 5.40 -15.95
C MET A 192 1.00 6.26 -16.00
N LEU A 193 2.19 5.66 -15.89
CA LEU A 193 3.45 6.40 -15.94
C LEU A 193 3.65 7.12 -17.28
N SER A 194 3.29 6.45 -18.39
CA SER A 194 3.35 7.06 -19.72
C SER A 194 2.40 8.24 -19.83
N CYS A 195 1.17 8.12 -19.31
CA CYS A 195 0.19 9.19 -19.28
C CYS A 195 0.66 10.40 -18.47
N LEU A 196 1.20 10.16 -17.26
CA LEU A 196 1.75 11.23 -16.42
C LEU A 196 2.93 11.95 -17.08
N ARG A 197 3.78 11.23 -17.82
CA ARG A 197 4.90 11.82 -18.56
C ARG A 197 4.47 12.64 -19.78
N MET A 198 3.41 12.21 -20.48
CA MET A 198 2.87 12.93 -21.63
C MET A 198 2.16 14.23 -21.23
N HIS A 199 1.51 14.24 -20.06
CA HIS A 199 0.77 15.39 -19.53
C HIS A 199 1.48 16.02 -18.32
N SER A 200 2.81 16.03 -18.34
CA SER A 200 3.63 16.55 -17.24
C SER A 200 3.46 18.04 -17.03
N ASP A 201 3.15 18.78 -18.09
CA ASP A 201 2.81 20.20 -18.08
C ASP A 201 1.62 20.52 -17.18
N VAL A 202 0.52 19.77 -17.31
CA VAL A 202 -0.69 19.95 -16.49
C VAL A 202 -0.40 19.67 -15.02
N ILE A 203 0.36 18.61 -14.74
CA ILE A 203 0.74 18.23 -13.38
C ILE A 203 1.64 19.32 -12.77
N LEU A 204 2.66 19.78 -13.50
CA LEU A 204 3.56 20.83 -13.02
C LEU A 204 2.81 22.14 -12.77
N CYS A 205 1.86 22.51 -13.62
CA CYS A 205 1.00 23.67 -13.39
C CYS A 205 0.18 23.53 -12.10
N ALA A 206 -0.44 22.37 -11.87
CA ALA A 206 -1.21 22.12 -10.64
C ALA A 206 -0.31 22.15 -9.39
N LEU A 207 0.88 21.54 -9.45
CA LEU A 207 1.83 21.55 -8.33
C LEU A 207 2.39 22.96 -8.06
N GLN A 208 2.59 23.77 -9.10
CA GLN A 208 3.02 25.16 -8.93
C GLN A 208 2.00 26.00 -8.18
N VAL A 209 0.70 25.77 -8.41
CA VAL A 209 -0.37 26.43 -7.65
C VAL A 209 -0.33 25.94 -6.20
N PHE A 210 -0.25 24.62 -5.99
CA PHE A 210 -0.24 24.02 -4.65
C PHE A 210 0.93 24.51 -3.77
N ILE A 211 2.13 24.69 -4.34
CA ILE A 211 3.29 25.19 -3.60
C ILE A 211 3.18 26.70 -3.28
N ARG A 212 2.42 27.45 -4.08
CA ARG A 212 2.28 28.91 -3.93
C ARG A 212 1.12 29.34 -3.04
N GLU A 213 0.14 28.46 -2.82
CA GLU A 213 -0.93 28.70 -1.86
C GLU A 213 -0.41 28.45 -0.43
N PRO A 214 -0.39 29.49 0.43
CA PRO A 214 0.09 29.38 1.82
C PRO A 214 -0.89 28.66 2.75
#